data_AF-A0AAD4KDT6-F1
#
_entry.id   AF-A0AAD4KDT6-F1
#
_cell.length_a   1.000
_cell.length_b   1.000
_cell.length_c   1.000
_cell.angle_alpha   90.00
_cell.angle_beta   90.00
_cell.angle_gamma   90.00
#
_symmetry.space_group_name_H-M   'P 1'
#
loop_
_entity.id
_entity.type
_entity.pdbx_description
1 polymer ?
#
loop_
_entity_poly.entity_id
_entity_poly.type
_entity_poly.pdbx_seq_one_letter_code
_entity_poly.pdbx_strand_id
1 'polypeptide(L)' 'MKRVRTACENCRRRKARCDGSEPCRQCQLAGITCNYPVQRSSRGRIEVERNTSPPADCLASDARRDI' A
#
# COMPACT_ATOMS: atom_id res chain seq x y z
N MET A 1 -4.87 -23.96 17.93
CA MET A 1 -4.56 -22.52 17.81
C MET A 1 -3.87 -22.31 16.46
N LYS A 2 -4.48 -21.58 15.52
CA LYS A 2 -3.94 -21.39 14.16
C LYS A 2 -2.78 -20.38 14.23
N ARG A 3 -1.57 -20.78 13.83
CA ARG A 3 -0.39 -19.89 13.82
C ARG A 3 -0.59 -18.83 12.74
N VAL A 4 -0.96 -17.62 13.15
CA VAL A 4 -1.14 -16.49 12.23
C VAL A 4 0.23 -16.00 11.80
N ARG A 5 0.44 -15.84 10.48
CA ARG A 5 1.72 -15.34 9.94
C ARG A 5 1.92 -13.84 10.18
N THR A 6 0.82 -13.09 10.33
CA THR A 6 0.87 -11.64 10.49
C THR A 6 -0.10 -11.22 11.59
N ALA A 7 0.42 -10.60 12.64
CA ALA A 7 -0.38 -9.99 13.67
C ALA A 7 -0.85 -8.58 13.24
N CYS A 8 -2.02 -8.18 13.73
CA CYS A 8 -2.55 -6.83 13.53
C CYS A 8 -1.58 -5.75 14.06
N GLU A 9 -1.65 -4.52 13.56
CA GLU A 9 -0.76 -3.43 13.94
C GLU A 9 -0.80 -3.14 15.45
N ASN A 10 -2.00 -3.13 16.04
CA ASN A 10 -2.19 -2.96 17.48
C ASN A 10 -1.59 -4.11 18.30
N CYS A 11 -1.76 -5.34 17.81
CA CYS A 11 -1.24 -6.55 18.43
C CYS A 11 0.29 -6.56 18.38
N ARG A 12 0.87 -6.15 17.24
CA ARG A 12 2.33 -5.97 17.07
C ARG A 12 2.87 -4.94 18.04
N ARG A 13 2.25 -3.76 18.14
CA ARG A 13 2.68 -2.69 19.04
C ARG A 13 2.62 -3.11 20.50
N ARG A 14 1.57 -3.81 20.89
CA ARG A 14 1.36 -4.32 22.26
C ARG A 14 2.11 -5.63 22.55
N LYS A 15 2.80 -6.22 21.56
CA LYS A 15 3.39 -7.56 21.63
C LYS A 15 2.40 -8.63 22.12
N ALA A 16 1.11 -8.43 21.84
CA ALA A 16 0.04 -9.32 22.25
C ALA A 16 -0.13 -10.47 21.24
N ARG A 17 -0.58 -11.63 21.72
CA ARG A 17 -0.96 -12.74 20.82
C ARG A 17 -2.16 -12.30 19.97
N CYS A 18 -1.99 -12.36 18.65
CA CYS A 18 -3.04 -12.06 17.68
C CYS A 18 -3.66 -13.37 17.19
N ASP A 19 -4.99 -13.42 17.14
CA ASP A 19 -5.75 -14.60 16.69
C ASP A 19 -5.92 -14.66 15.16
N GLY A 20 -5.63 -13.57 14.44
CA GLY A 20 -5.75 -13.53 12.98
C GLY A 20 -7.18 -13.36 12.46
N SER A 21 -8.15 -13.24 13.36
CA SER A 21 -9.53 -12.84 13.03
C SER A 21 -9.61 -11.33 12.74
N GLU A 22 -10.61 -10.94 11.95
CA GLU A 22 -10.93 -9.55 11.64
C GLU A 22 -12.39 -9.27 12.04
N PRO A 23 -12.63 -8.59 13.18
CA PRO A 23 -11.66 -7.99 14.11
C PRO A 23 -10.96 -9.04 15.01
N CYS A 24 -9.70 -8.76 15.39
CA CYS A 24 -8.95 -9.61 16.30
C CYS A 24 -9.57 -9.58 17.72
N ARG A 25 -9.51 -10.68 18.50
CA ARG A 25 -10.15 -10.71 19.84
C ARG A 25 -9.60 -9.63 20.78
N GLN A 26 -8.30 -9.38 20.74
CA GLN A 26 -7.66 -8.30 21.52
C GLN A 26 -8.17 -6.91 21.11
N CYS A 27 -8.41 -6.70 19.82
CA CYS A 27 -8.90 -5.45 19.27
C CYS A 27 -10.36 -5.22 19.67
N GLN A 28 -11.16 -6.29 19.60
CA GLN A 28 -12.56 -6.31 20.02
C GLN A 28 -12.71 -6.04 21.52
N LEU A 29 -11.91 -6.70 22.36
CA LEU A 29 -11.91 -6.47 23.82
C LEU A 29 -11.45 -5.06 24.19
N ALA A 30 -10.47 -4.52 23.45
CA ALA A 30 -9.99 -3.16 23.67
C ALA A 30 -10.91 -2.09 23.06
N GLY A 31 -11.92 -2.47 22.26
CA GLY A 31 -12.79 -1.53 21.56
C GLY A 31 -12.06 -0.65 20.56
N ILE A 32 -10.95 -1.13 19.96
CA ILE A 32 -10.12 -0.35 19.03
C ILE A 32 -10.19 -0.94 17.61
N THR A 33 -9.93 -0.08 16.63
CA THR A 33 -9.89 -0.47 15.22
C THR A 33 -8.78 -1.49 14.95
N CYS A 34 -9.14 -2.67 14.48
CA CYS A 34 -8.18 -3.66 14.01
C CYS A 34 -7.68 -3.26 12.62
N ASN A 35 -6.38 -2.99 12.48
CA ASN A 35 -5.76 -2.72 11.18
C ASN A 35 -4.64 -3.74 10.93
N TYR A 36 -4.73 -4.46 9.82
CA TYR A 36 -3.66 -5.33 9.35
C TYR A 36 -2.83 -4.57 8.31
N PRO A 37 -1.49 -4.55 8.44
CA PRO A 37 -0.65 -3.97 7.41
C PRO A 37 -0.74 -4.84 6.15
N VAL A 38 -1.61 -4.45 5.22
CA VAL A 38 -1.50 -4.87 3.82
C VAL A 38 -0.13 -4.38 3.38
N GLN A 39 0.77 -5.31 3.09
CA GLN A 39 2.07 -4.96 2.53
C GLN A 39 1.78 -4.18 1.25
N ARG A 40 1.94 -2.85 1.31
CA ARG A 40 2.00 -2.05 0.10
C ARG A 40 3.14 -2.64 -0.69
N SER A 41 2.84 -3.26 -1.81
CA SER A 41 3.80 -3.76 -2.77
C SER A 41 4.55 -2.56 -3.35
N SER A 42 5.46 -1.97 -2.59
CA SER A 42 6.34 -0.89 -3.03
C SER A 42 7.50 -1.50 -3.80
N ARG A 43 7.18 -2.10 -4.95
CA ARG A 43 8.12 -2.36 -6.06
C ARG A 43 7.45 -2.17 -7.42
N GLY A 44 6.75 -1.06 -7.58
CA GLY A 44 6.22 -0.65 -8.88
C GLY A 44 5.38 0.61 -8.84
N ARG A 45 6.04 1.76 -8.89
CA ARG A 45 5.62 2.88 -9.76
C ARG A 45 4.16 3.34 -9.63
N ILE A 46 3.80 4.04 -8.55
CA ILE A 46 2.69 5.00 -8.59
C ILE A 46 3.13 6.25 -7.85
N GLU A 47 3.96 7.01 -8.55
CA GLU A 47 4.27 8.39 -8.24
C GLU A 47 3.19 9.25 -8.93
N VAL A 48 2.43 9.96 -8.10
CA VAL A 48 1.86 11.30 -8.36
C VAL A 48 0.64 11.40 -9.32
N GLU A 49 -0.51 11.70 -8.68
CA GLU A 49 -1.48 12.74 -9.07
C GLU A 49 -2.24 12.64 -10.41
N ARG A 50 -3.43 12.02 -10.34
CA ARG A 50 -4.48 12.15 -11.35
C ARG A 50 -5.16 13.52 -11.21
N ASN A 51 -4.67 14.55 -11.90
CA ASN A 51 -5.41 15.65 -12.56
C ASN A 51 -4.51 16.87 -12.83
N THR A 52 -3.48 16.72 -13.66
CA THR A 52 -3.00 17.85 -14.46
C THR A 52 -2.63 17.32 -15.84
N SER A 53 -3.17 18.00 -16.83
CA SER A 53 -3.07 17.77 -18.27
C SER A 53 -1.64 17.41 -18.72
N PRO A 54 -1.47 16.51 -19.71
CA PRO A 54 -0.14 16.17 -20.21
C PRO A 54 0.57 17.43 -20.77
N PRO A 55 1.86 17.66 -20.48
CA PRO A 55 2.63 18.65 -21.22
C PRO A 55 2.74 18.17 -22.66
N ALA A 56 2.33 19.03 -23.57
CA ALA A 56 2.53 18.86 -25.00
C ALA A 56 4.03 19.03 -25.29
N ASP A 57 4.79 17.94 -25.25
CA ASP A 57 6.15 17.91 -25.75
C ASP A 57 6.14 17.75 -27.28
N CYS A 58 5.98 18.92 -27.90
CA CYS A 58 6.69 19.42 -29.07
C CYS A 58 7.72 18.46 -29.72
N LEU A 59 7.29 17.58 -30.62
CA LEU A 59 8.17 17.03 -31.65
C LEU A 59 8.33 18.06 -32.77
N ALA A 60 9.17 19.04 -32.47
CA ALA A 60 9.80 19.90 -33.46
C ALA A 60 10.88 19.10 -34.22
N SER A 61 10.79 19.15 -35.55
CA SER A 61 11.89 19.41 -36.48
C SER A 61 13.15 18.54 -36.40
N ASP A 62 13.25 17.50 -37.24
CA ASP A 62 14.40 17.34 -38.17
C ASP A 62 14.18 16.16 -39.13
N ALA A 63 13.98 16.46 -40.42
CA ALA A 63 14.04 15.47 -41.50
C ALA A 63 14.97 16.00 -42.60
N ARG A 64 16.25 16.13 -42.28
CA ARG A 64 17.30 16.06 -43.29
C ARG A 64 17.69 14.61 -43.50
N ARG A 65 17.29 14.04 -44.64
CA ARG A 65 18.00 12.91 -45.25
C ARG A 65 17.82 12.90 -46.77
N ASP A 66 18.92 13.24 -47.40
CA ASP A 66 19.43 12.99 -48.75
C ASP A 66 18.69 11.93 -49.61
N ILE A 67 18.16 12.33 -50.78
CA ILE A 67 18.62 11.91 -52.13
C ILE A 67 18.06 12.86 -53.20
#